data_AF-A0A8A2U5Z0-F1
#
_entry.id   AF-A0A8A2U5Z0-F1
#
_cell.length_a   1.000
_cell.length_b   1.000
_cell.length_c   1.000
_cell.angle_alpha   90.00
_cell.angle_beta   90.00
_cell.angle_gamma   90.00
#
_symmetry.space_group_name_H-M   'P 1'
#
loop_
_entity.id
_entity.type
_entity.pdbx_description
1 polymer ?
#
loop_
_entity_poly.entity_id
_entity_poly.type
_entity_poly.pdbx_seq_one_letter_code
_entity_poly.pdbx_strand_id
1 'polypeptide(L)'
;MTSTIDLDGDGENMRAGLLSLVLAIVEILEDSLEREALRRMESGQLDDDEIERLGQQLARLEAEIERLEREEGIEEDVAGLRSDLDSLIDDAIWDLFDDDAVPGVGTDGGKPGMTDR
;
A
#
# COMPACT_ATOMS: atom_id res chain seq x y z
N MET A 1 -8.56 12.10 -11.32
CA MET A 1 -9.89 11.54 -11.60
C MET A 1 -10.52 11.29 -10.24
N THR A 2 -11.46 12.13 -9.80
CA THR A 2 -12.15 11.90 -8.52
C THR A 2 -13.21 10.84 -8.78
N SER A 3 -12.91 9.58 -8.47
CA SER A 3 -13.93 8.53 -8.46
C SER A 3 -14.86 8.79 -7.29
N THR A 4 -15.96 9.46 -7.57
CA THR A 4 -17.13 9.52 -6.69
C THR A 4 -17.64 8.09 -6.53
N ILE A 5 -17.55 7.55 -5.32
CA ILE A 5 -18.27 6.34 -4.94
C ILE A 5 -19.76 6.71 -5.04
N ASP A 6 -20.48 6.18 -6.02
CA ASP A 6 -21.92 6.40 -6.21
C ASP A 6 -22.67 5.84 -4.97
N LEU A 7 -23.19 6.74 -4.13
CA LEU A 7 -23.93 6.42 -2.89
C LEU A 7 -25.46 6.34 -3.11
N ASP A 8 -25.92 6.23 -4.36
CA ASP A 8 -27.33 6.37 -4.74
C ASP A 8 -28.07 5.03 -5.03
N GLY A 9 -27.43 3.87 -4.82
CA GLY A 9 -27.99 2.54 -5.10
C GLY A 9 -28.66 1.84 -3.90
N ASP A 10 -29.58 0.90 -4.20
CA ASP A 10 -30.23 -0.06 -3.27
C ASP A 10 -29.32 -0.42 -2.07
N GLY A 11 -29.84 -0.36 -0.85
CA GLY A 11 -29.03 -0.42 0.38
C GLY A 11 -28.16 -1.68 0.55
N GLU A 12 -28.44 -2.74 -0.21
CA GLU A 12 -27.60 -3.94 -0.31
C GLU A 12 -26.27 -3.66 -1.04
N ASN A 13 -26.27 -2.87 -2.10
CA ASN A 13 -25.05 -2.49 -2.84
C ASN A 13 -24.15 -1.56 -2.00
N MET A 14 -24.75 -0.65 -1.22
CA MET A 14 -23.99 0.24 -0.33
C MET A 14 -23.30 -0.55 0.80
N ARG A 15 -23.99 -1.56 1.34
CA ARG A 15 -23.44 -2.43 2.37
C ARG A 15 -22.25 -3.22 1.84
N ALA A 16 -22.38 -3.81 0.66
CA ALA A 16 -21.29 -4.54 0.01
C ALA A 16 -20.08 -3.63 -0.21
N GLY A 17 -20.26 -2.46 -0.85
CA GLY A 17 -19.16 -1.54 -1.11
C GLY A 17 -18.45 -1.01 0.14
N LEU A 18 -19.18 -0.73 1.22
CA LEU A 18 -18.55 -0.36 2.50
C LEU A 18 -17.78 -1.52 3.12
N LEU A 19 -18.33 -2.74 3.03
CA LEU A 19 -17.64 -3.92 3.53
C LEU A 19 -16.35 -4.18 2.75
N SER A 20 -16.39 -4.10 1.42
CA SER A 20 -15.21 -4.23 0.57
C SER A 20 -14.13 -3.21 0.94
N LEU A 21 -14.52 -1.95 1.19
CA LEU A 21 -13.58 -0.91 1.64
C LEU A 21 -12.95 -1.22 3.00
N VAL A 22 -13.76 -1.68 3.96
CA VAL A 22 -13.24 -2.03 5.29
C VAL A 22 -12.29 -3.22 5.20
N LEU A 23 -12.64 -4.26 4.44
CA LEU A 23 -11.77 -5.44 4.27
C LEU A 23 -10.47 -5.07 3.56
N ALA A 24 -10.51 -4.25 2.50
CA ALA A 24 -9.30 -3.75 1.85
C ALA A 24 -8.36 -3.01 2.81
N ILE A 25 -8.91 -2.18 3.72
CA ILE A 25 -8.11 -1.51 4.76
C ILE A 25 -7.51 -2.53 5.74
N VAL A 26 -8.28 -3.54 6.13
CA VAL A 26 -7.80 -4.58 7.06
C VAL A 26 -6.67 -5.38 6.43
N GLU A 27 -6.75 -5.76 5.14
CA GLU A 27 -5.66 -6.44 4.42
C GLU A 27 -4.37 -5.61 4.41
N ILE A 28 -4.48 -4.30 4.19
CA ILE A 28 -3.31 -3.40 4.20
C ILE A 28 -2.68 -3.34 5.59
N LEU A 29 -3.52 -3.33 6.64
CA LEU A 29 -3.06 -3.37 8.02
C LEU A 29 -2.40 -4.72 8.33
N GLU A 30 -2.96 -5.83 7.86
CA GLU A 30 -2.37 -7.16 7.99
C GLU A 30 -0.98 -7.21 7.37
N ASP A 31 -0.82 -6.84 6.09
CA ASP A 31 0.50 -6.80 5.45
C ASP A 31 1.50 -5.92 6.25
N SER A 32 1.00 -4.82 6.82
CA SER A 32 1.80 -3.89 7.60
C SER A 32 2.25 -4.52 8.92
N LEU A 33 1.36 -5.27 9.58
CA LEU A 33 1.64 -6.02 10.80
C LEU A 33 2.62 -7.16 10.53
N GLU A 34 2.48 -7.89 9.42
CA GLU A 34 3.45 -8.92 9.00
C GLU A 34 4.85 -8.34 8.80
N ARG A 35 4.93 -7.21 8.06
CA ARG A 35 6.19 -6.51 7.85
C ARG A 35 6.82 -6.05 9.16
N GLU A 36 6.01 -5.59 10.13
CA GLU A 36 6.49 -5.22 11.46
C GLU A 36 6.91 -6.44 12.29
N ALA A 37 6.16 -7.54 12.20
CA ALA A 37 6.50 -8.80 12.85
C ALA A 37 7.89 -9.27 12.41
N LEU A 38 8.14 -9.28 11.10
CA LEU A 38 9.45 -9.61 10.53
C LEU A 38 10.56 -8.70 11.06
N ARG A 39 10.35 -7.37 11.09
CA ARG A 39 11.33 -6.43 11.65
C ARG A 39 11.64 -6.70 13.13
N ARG A 40 10.64 -7.05 13.94
CA ARG A 40 10.83 -7.37 15.37
C ARG A 40 11.53 -8.71 15.59
N MET A 41 11.23 -9.68 14.74
CA MET A 41 11.93 -10.97 14.69
C MET A 41 13.41 -10.78 14.36
N GLU A 42 13.72 -10.03 13.30
CA GLU A 42 15.09 -9.75 12.87
C GLU A 42 15.89 -8.94 13.89
N SER A 43 15.23 -8.05 14.63
CA SER A 43 15.87 -7.25 15.69
C SER A 43 15.96 -7.96 17.04
N GLY A 44 15.46 -9.21 17.16
CA GLY A 44 15.48 -9.99 18.40
C GLY A 44 14.59 -9.40 19.50
N GLN A 45 13.56 -8.63 19.13
CA GLN A 45 12.62 -8.00 20.06
C GLN A 45 11.46 -8.92 20.46
N LEU A 46 11.37 -10.11 19.88
CA LEU A 46 10.39 -11.15 20.20
C LEU A 46 11.12 -12.46 20.53
N ASP A 47 10.65 -13.16 21.55
CA ASP A 47 11.07 -14.53 21.83
C ASP A 47 10.35 -15.57 20.92
N ASP A 48 10.85 -16.81 20.90
CA ASP A 48 10.32 -17.86 20.03
C ASP A 48 8.82 -18.13 20.27
N ASP A 49 8.37 -18.05 21.53
CA ASP A 49 6.96 -18.26 21.88
C ASP A 49 6.09 -17.07 21.42
N GLU A 50 6.61 -15.84 21.51
CA GLU A 50 5.98 -14.61 21.00
C GLU A 50 5.82 -14.65 19.48
N ILE A 51 6.85 -15.10 18.77
CA ILE A 51 6.84 -15.28 17.32
C ILE A 51 5.74 -16.26 16.90
N GLU A 52 5.69 -17.43 17.55
CA GLU A 52 4.71 -18.45 17.23
C GLU A 52 3.28 -17.98 17.51
N ARG A 53 3.04 -17.31 18.66
CA ARG A 53 1.71 -16.74 18.97
C ARG A 53 1.29 -15.68 17.98
N LEU A 54 2.20 -14.80 17.58
CA LEU A 54 1.93 -13.73 16.60
C LEU A 54 1.59 -14.31 15.23
N GLY A 55 2.37 -15.28 14.76
CA GLY A 55 2.10 -15.97 13.49
C GLY A 55 0.75 -16.66 13.47
N GLN A 56 0.38 -17.34 14.56
CA GLN A 56 -0.96 -17.97 14.69
C GLN A 56 -2.10 -16.96 14.69
N GLN A 57 -1.89 -15.77 15.26
CA GLN A 57 -2.90 -14.71 15.29
C GLN A 57 -3.10 -14.08 13.90
N LEU A 58 -2.01 -13.83 13.18
CA LEU A 58 -2.06 -13.29 11.81
C LEU A 58 -2.71 -14.28 10.85
N ALA A 59 -2.28 -15.55 10.83
CA ALA A 59 -2.89 -16.59 9.99
C ALA A 59 -4.40 -16.80 10.28
N ARG A 60 -4.83 -16.57 11.53
CA ARG A 60 -6.25 -16.60 11.88
C ARG A 60 -7.00 -15.38 11.36
N LEU A 61 -6.37 -14.21 11.35
CA LEU A 61 -6.94 -12.99 10.81
C LEU A 61 -7.14 -13.14 9.30
N GLU A 62 -6.10 -13.55 8.57
CA GLU A 62 -6.12 -13.85 7.13
C GLU A 62 -7.30 -14.76 6.78
N ALA A 63 -7.42 -15.90 7.47
CA ALA A 63 -8.47 -16.87 7.21
C ALA A 63 -9.89 -16.33 7.50
N GLU A 64 -10.05 -15.41 8.46
CA GLU A 64 -11.33 -14.76 8.72
C GLU A 64 -11.67 -13.70 7.67
N ILE A 65 -10.68 -12.97 7.15
CA ILE A 65 -10.86 -12.03 6.04
C ILE A 65 -11.30 -12.78 4.80
N GLU A 66 -10.55 -13.82 4.38
CA GLU A 66 -10.90 -14.66 3.24
C GLU A 66 -12.29 -15.29 3.38
N ARG A 67 -12.69 -15.64 4.61
CA ARG A 67 -14.03 -16.17 4.88
C ARG A 67 -15.10 -15.12 4.65
N LEU A 68 -14.91 -13.90 5.16
CA LEU A 68 -15.87 -12.80 5.01
C LEU A 68 -16.02 -12.38 3.55
N GLU A 69 -14.92 -12.31 2.80
CA GLU A 69 -14.97 -11.98 1.38
C GLU A 69 -15.79 -13.01 0.58
N ARG A 70 -15.53 -14.30 0.82
CA ARG A 70 -16.27 -15.40 0.19
C ARG A 70 -17.75 -15.45 0.56
N GLU A 71 -18.07 -15.14 1.81
CA GLU A 71 -19.46 -15.13 2.28
C GLU A 71 -20.29 -14.02 1.62
N GLU A 72 -19.64 -12.91 1.29
CA GLU A 72 -20.29 -11.71 0.77
C GLU A 72 -20.08 -11.55 -0.76
N GLY A 73 -19.18 -12.34 -1.36
CA GLY A 73 -18.91 -12.37 -2.80
C GLY A 73 -18.22 -11.10 -3.32
N ILE A 74 -17.30 -10.55 -2.53
CA ILE A 74 -16.67 -9.24 -2.75
C ILE A 74 -15.15 -9.32 -2.98
N GLU A 75 -14.61 -10.50 -3.26
CA GLU A 75 -13.17 -10.73 -3.46
C GLU A 75 -12.59 -9.79 -4.54
N GLU A 76 -13.28 -9.66 -5.68
CA GLU A 76 -12.84 -8.79 -6.77
C GLU A 76 -12.95 -7.30 -6.42
N ASP A 77 -13.98 -6.92 -5.66
CA ASP A 77 -14.18 -5.53 -5.23
C ASP A 77 -13.09 -5.08 -4.25
N VAL A 78 -12.74 -5.96 -3.29
CA VAL A 78 -11.65 -5.72 -2.34
C VAL A 78 -10.32 -5.56 -3.07
N ALA A 79 -9.99 -6.51 -3.95
CA ALA A 79 -8.76 -6.48 -4.74
C ALA A 79 -8.66 -5.22 -5.62
N GLY A 80 -9.78 -4.81 -6.24
CA GLY A 80 -9.87 -3.59 -7.02
C GLY A 80 -9.60 -2.33 -6.19
N LEU A 81 -10.26 -2.21 -5.04
CA LEU A 81 -10.08 -1.07 -4.13
C LEU A 81 -8.63 -0.95 -3.63
N ARG A 82 -7.98 -2.08 -3.36
CA ARG A 82 -6.59 -2.12 -2.92
C ARG A 82 -5.64 -1.66 -4.02
N SER A 83 -5.83 -2.14 -5.26
CA SER A 83 -5.06 -1.67 -6.43
C SER A 83 -5.26 -0.18 -6.71
N ASP A 84 -6.49 0.31 -6.57
CA ASP A 84 -6.80 1.74 -6.74
C ASP A 84 -6.11 2.57 -5.67
N LEU A 85 -6.13 2.12 -4.41
CA LEU A 85 -5.46 2.80 -3.30
C LEU A 85 -3.94 2.83 -3.47
N ASP A 86 -3.33 1.73 -3.90
CA ASP A 86 -1.89 1.69 -4.21
C ASP A 86 -1.53 2.69 -5.31
N SER A 87 -2.34 2.76 -6.39
CA SER A 87 -2.11 3.72 -7.47
C SER A 87 -2.21 5.18 -6.99
N LEU A 88 -3.18 5.49 -6.13
CA LEU A 88 -3.33 6.82 -5.54
C LEU A 88 -2.18 7.19 -4.60
N ILE A 89 -1.66 6.21 -3.86
CA ILE A 89 -0.50 6.41 -2.98
C ILE A 89 0.74 6.69 -3.83
N ASP A 90 0.97 5.93 -4.89
CA ASP A 90 2.11 6.15 -5.79
C ASP A 90 2.06 7.56 -6.39
N ASP A 91 0.92 7.98 -6.93
CA ASP A 91 0.73 9.32 -7.48
C ASP A 91 1.04 10.43 -6.45
N ALA A 92 0.58 10.27 -5.21
CA ALA A 92 0.80 11.24 -4.13
C ALA A 92 2.27 11.28 -3.66
N ILE A 93 2.96 10.14 -3.68
CA ILE A 93 4.39 10.06 -3.35
C ILE A 93 5.20 10.83 -4.40
N TRP A 94 4.89 10.70 -5.69
CA TRP A 94 5.62 11.40 -6.76
C TRP A 94 5.48 12.92 -6.70
N ASP A 95 4.28 13.45 -6.41
CA ASP A 95 4.05 14.90 -6.30
C ASP A 95 4.88 15.54 -5.19
N LEU A 96 5.20 14.79 -4.13
CA LEU A 96 6.04 15.25 -3.02
C LEU A 96 7.54 15.24 -3.34
N PHE A 97 7.98 14.46 -4.33
CA PHE A 97 9.40 14.36 -4.73
C PHE A 97 9.73 15.17 -5.99
N ASP A 98 8.73 15.64 -6.75
CA ASP A 98 8.92 16.51 -7.93
C ASP A 98 9.18 18.00 -7.58
N ASP A 99 9.14 18.38 -6.29
CA ASP A 99 9.56 19.73 -5.82
C ASP A 99 11.10 19.90 -5.76
N ASP A 100 11.87 18.83 -6.02
CA ASP A 100 13.32 18.91 -6.29
C ASP A 100 13.57 19.04 -7.80
N ALA A 101 13.04 20.09 -8.42
CA ALA A 101 13.57 20.58 -9.69
C ALA A 101 15.03 21.00 -9.46
N VAL A 102 15.99 20.08 -9.63
CA VAL A 102 17.43 20.32 -9.45
C VAL A 102 17.85 21.59 -10.22
N PRO A 103 18.05 22.74 -9.56
CA PRO A 103 18.43 23.97 -10.24
C PRO A 103 19.95 23.99 -10.29
N GLY A 104 20.50 23.56 -11.43
CA GLY A 104 21.91 23.78 -11.74
C GLY A 104 22.71 22.54 -12.13
N VAL A 105 22.35 21.89 -13.24
CA VAL A 105 23.39 21.27 -14.08
C VAL A 105 24.03 22.40 -14.88
N GLY A 106 25.04 23.04 -14.27
CA GLY A 106 25.95 23.90 -14.99
C GLY A 106 26.81 23.06 -15.92
N THR A 107 26.49 23.06 -17.22
CA THR A 107 27.47 22.67 -18.24
C THR A 107 28.47 23.82 -18.42
N ASP A 108 29.31 24.06 -17.41
CA ASP A 108 30.50 24.89 -17.58
C ASP A 108 31.71 23.98 -17.86
N GLY A 109 31.95 23.79 -19.14
CA GLY A 109 33.15 23.20 -19.70
C GLY A 109 33.81 24.15 -20.69
N GLY A 110 33.91 25.45 -20.37
CA GLY A 110 34.95 26.29 -20.97
C GLY A 110 36.29 25.89 -20.35
N LYS A 111 37.33 25.52 -21.12
CA LYS A 111 38.12 26.53 -21.83
C LYS A 111 39.13 25.94 -22.84
N PRO A 112 39.63 26.79 -23.74
CA PRO A 112 40.21 26.43 -25.03
C PRO A 112 41.70 26.07 -24.92
N GLY A 113 42.12 25.07 -25.69
CA GLY A 113 43.51 24.72 -25.90
C GLY A 113 43.91 24.97 -27.36
N MET A 114 44.37 26.18 -27.65
CA MET A 114 45.21 26.44 -28.81
C MET A 114 46.59 25.85 -28.51
N THR A 115 47.02 24.85 -29.27
CA THR A 115 48.44 24.46 -29.37
C THR A 115 48.79 24.28 -30.83
N ASP A 116 49.53 25.25 -31.34
CA ASP A 116 50.58 25.20 -32.38
C ASP A 116 50.71 23.88 -33.16
N ARG A 117 50.44 23.91 -34.48
CA ARG A 117 51.46 24.03 -35.54
C ARG A 117 50.85 23.81 -36.93
#